data_AF-A0A9P5ZXG0-F1
#
_entry.id   AF-A0A9P5ZXG0-F1
#
_cell.length_a   1.000
_cell.length_b   1.000
_cell.length_c   1.000
_cell.angle_alpha   90.00
_cell.angle_beta   90.00
_cell.angle_gamma   90.00
#
_symmetry.space_group_name_H-M   'P 1'
#
loop_
_entity.id
_entity.type
_entity.pdbx_description
1 polymer ?
#
loop_
_entity_poly.entity_id
_entity_poly.type
_entity_poly.pdbx_seq_one_letter_code
_entity_poly.pdbx_strand_id
1 'polypeptide(L)'
;EESKKLPFSNPTIQLFRKHLTALRAQVIGTDESRRNIRSQIWGCTLANGPPSLWLTINLSDIHDPMVQVLAGEDIDLDEFIWQNGLDASTRSQNAASDPFAAAEFFHITIWALLKHLFGLYSGGNNSHRGRLDRKPGILGTLKAYIGTVE
;
A
#
# COMPACT_ATOMS: atom_id res chain seq x y z
N GLU A 1 32.24 7.97 -18.00
CA GLU A 1 31.42 9.16 -17.65
C GLU A 1 30.61 8.89 -16.39
N GLU A 2 29.91 7.75 -16.32
CA GLU A 2 29.13 7.32 -15.15
C GLU A 2 29.90 7.24 -13.83
N SER A 3 31.04 6.55 -13.81
CA SER A 3 31.90 6.43 -12.61
C SER A 3 32.45 7.78 -12.13
N LYS A 4 32.46 8.79 -12.99
CA LYS A 4 32.90 10.16 -12.71
C LYS A 4 31.73 11.11 -12.41
N LYS A 5 30.48 10.62 -12.36
CA LYS A 5 29.24 11.41 -12.22
C LYS A 5 29.07 12.54 -13.25
N LEU A 6 29.66 12.38 -14.44
CA LEU A 6 29.53 13.34 -15.53
C LEU A 6 28.31 13.02 -16.42
N PRO A 7 27.66 14.02 -17.02
CA PRO A 7 26.63 13.79 -18.04
C PRO A 7 27.24 13.00 -19.19
N PHE A 8 26.50 12.01 -19.71
CA PHE A 8 26.96 11.25 -20.87
C PHE A 8 26.98 12.13 -22.10
N SER A 9 28.09 12.17 -22.83
CA SER A 9 28.22 13.04 -24.02
C SER A 9 27.44 12.49 -25.23
N ASN A 10 27.19 11.17 -25.26
CA ASN A 10 26.53 10.50 -26.37
C ASN A 10 24.99 10.72 -26.34
N PRO A 11 24.38 11.29 -27.41
CA PRO A 11 22.95 11.60 -27.44
C PRO A 11 22.06 10.36 -27.40
N THR A 12 22.51 9.23 -27.97
CA THR A 12 21.77 7.96 -27.95
C THR A 12 21.70 7.40 -26.53
N ILE A 13 22.78 7.51 -25.75
CA ILE A 13 22.81 7.07 -24.34
C ILE A 13 21.90 7.97 -23.50
N GLN A 14 21.90 9.28 -23.74
CA GLN A 14 20.98 10.20 -23.06
C GLN A 14 19.51 9.86 -23.37
N LEU A 15 19.19 9.59 -24.64
CA LEU A 15 17.84 9.22 -25.05
C LEU A 15 17.40 7.91 -24.40
N PHE A 16 18.26 6.89 -24.44
CA PHE A 16 18.00 5.60 -23.79
C PHE A 16 17.72 5.76 -22.29
N ARG A 17 18.51 6.58 -21.59
CA ARG A 17 18.29 6.86 -20.17
C ARG A 17 16.96 7.56 -19.91
N LYS A 18 16.53 8.49 -20.77
CA LYS A 18 15.18 9.10 -20.65
C LYS A 18 14.09 8.04 -20.74
N HIS A 19 14.20 7.09 -21.67
CA HIS A 19 13.26 5.98 -21.76
C HIS A 19 13.31 5.06 -20.53
N LEU A 20 14.51 4.73 -20.04
CA LEU A 20 14.66 3.97 -18.80
C LEU A 20 14.03 4.67 -17.60
N THR A 21 14.22 5.98 -17.42
CA THR A 21 13.57 6.75 -16.35
C THR A 21 12.04 6.66 -16.47
N ALA A 22 11.50 6.79 -17.68
CA ALA A 22 10.06 6.67 -17.91
C ALA A 22 9.52 5.25 -17.61
N LEU A 23 10.28 4.20 -17.91
CA LEU A 23 9.92 2.83 -17.57
C LEU A 23 10.03 2.56 -16.06
N ARG A 24 11.12 3.03 -15.42
CA ARG A 24 11.32 2.88 -13.97
C ARG A 24 10.21 3.54 -13.18
N ALA A 25 9.68 4.67 -13.65
CA ALA A 25 8.53 5.33 -13.06
C ALA A 25 7.25 4.46 -12.95
N GLN A 26 7.13 3.42 -13.78
CA GLN A 26 6.01 2.46 -13.76
C GLN A 26 6.28 1.23 -12.88
N VAL A 27 7.53 1.03 -12.45
CA VAL A 27 7.92 -0.09 -11.57
C VAL A 27 7.86 0.39 -10.13
N ILE A 28 7.04 -0.28 -9.32
CA ILE A 28 6.87 0.00 -7.88
C ILE A 28 8.22 -0.13 -7.17
N GLY A 29 8.51 0.80 -6.26
CA GLY A 29 9.72 0.77 -5.42
C GLY A 29 10.97 1.42 -6.03
N THR A 30 10.95 1.79 -7.31
CA THR A 30 12.07 2.54 -7.92
C THR A 30 12.17 3.97 -7.42
N ASP A 31 13.34 4.60 -7.57
CA ASP A 31 13.54 6.03 -7.24
C ASP A 31 12.56 6.93 -8.01
N GLU A 32 12.30 6.60 -9.27
CA GLU A 32 11.37 7.32 -10.14
C GLU A 32 9.92 7.18 -9.64
N SER A 33 9.48 5.98 -9.23
CA SER A 33 8.15 5.80 -8.65
C SER A 33 7.98 6.58 -7.35
N ARG A 34 8.99 6.56 -6.47
CA ARG A 34 9.03 7.35 -5.23
C ARG A 34 9.02 8.86 -5.52
N ARG A 35 9.73 9.30 -6.56
CA ARG A 35 9.70 10.70 -7.01
C ARG A 35 8.31 11.09 -7.51
N ASN A 36 7.62 10.21 -8.23
CA ASN A 36 6.25 10.46 -8.69
C ASN A 36 5.27 10.62 -7.52
N ILE A 37 5.33 9.75 -6.52
CA ILE A 37 4.50 9.85 -5.30
C ILE A 37 4.77 11.18 -4.58
N ARG A 38 6.03 11.58 -4.41
CA ARG A 38 6.38 12.89 -3.84
C ARG A 38 5.80 14.05 -4.65
N SER A 39 5.86 14.00 -5.97
CA SER A 39 5.24 15.02 -6.83
C SER A 39 3.72 15.09 -6.65
N GLN A 40 3.05 13.95 -6.45
CA GLN A 40 1.61 13.93 -6.15
C GLN A 40 1.31 14.58 -4.79
N ILE A 41 2.13 14.32 -3.76
CA ILE A 41 1.98 14.94 -2.44
C ILE A 41 2.11 16.47 -2.53
N TRP A 42 3.13 16.96 -3.24
CA TRP A 42 3.31 18.39 -3.45
C TRP A 42 2.16 19.01 -4.25
N GLY A 43 1.73 18.37 -5.33
CA GLY A 43 0.59 18.82 -6.13
C GLY A 43 -0.71 18.86 -5.33
N CYS A 44 -0.95 17.83 -4.50
CA CYS A 44 -2.11 17.78 -3.62
C CYS A 44 -2.06 18.87 -2.55
N THR A 45 -0.88 19.11 -1.97
CA THR A 45 -0.65 20.19 -1.01
C THR A 45 -0.93 21.56 -1.62
N LEU A 46 -0.48 21.79 -2.85
CA LEU A 46 -0.75 23.04 -3.57
C LEU A 46 -2.24 23.24 -3.87
N ALA A 47 -2.96 22.17 -4.23
CA ALA A 47 -4.38 22.24 -4.61
C ALA A 47 -5.34 22.26 -3.40
N ASN A 48 -5.00 21.58 -2.31
CA ASN A 48 -5.91 21.32 -1.19
C ASN A 48 -5.41 21.85 0.16
N GLY A 49 -4.21 22.42 0.22
CA GLY A 49 -3.53 22.73 1.46
C GLY A 49 -2.79 21.51 2.04
N PRO A 50 -2.05 21.69 3.15
CA PRO A 50 -1.29 20.60 3.78
C PRO A 50 -2.20 19.45 4.22
N PRO A 51 -1.68 18.21 4.27
CA PRO A 51 -2.46 17.06 4.71
C PRO A 51 -2.89 17.22 6.17
N SER A 52 -4.19 17.05 6.43
CA SER A 52 -4.71 17.00 7.81
C SER A 52 -4.31 15.71 8.54
N LEU A 53 -3.97 14.66 7.79
CA LEU A 53 -3.55 13.37 8.32
C LEU A 53 -2.38 12.83 7.49
N TRP A 54 -1.29 12.49 8.19
CA TRP A 54 -0.13 11.80 7.64
C TRP A 54 0.16 10.61 8.53
N LEU A 55 0.02 9.40 7.99
CA LEU A 55 0.02 8.19 8.81
C LEU A 55 0.73 7.04 8.06
N THR A 56 1.37 6.16 8.84
CA THR A 56 1.96 4.91 8.36
C THR A 56 1.32 3.78 9.14
N ILE A 57 0.66 2.85 8.44
CA ILE A 57 0.05 1.67 9.05
C ILE A 57 1.07 0.54 8.97
N ASN A 58 1.54 0.06 10.12
CA ASN A 58 2.41 -1.09 10.20
C ASN A 58 1.61 -2.28 10.76
N LEU A 59 1.19 -3.19 9.89
CA LEU A 59 0.46 -4.40 10.26
C LEU A 59 1.47 -5.50 10.62
N SER A 60 1.19 -6.26 11.68
CA SER A 60 1.99 -7.41 12.04
C SER A 60 1.29 -8.69 11.63
N ASP A 61 1.81 -9.36 10.63
CA ASP A 61 1.31 -10.64 10.14
C ASP A 61 1.58 -11.82 11.10
N ILE A 62 2.71 -11.80 11.82
CA ILE A 62 3.10 -12.86 12.76
C ILE A 62 2.24 -12.88 14.04
N HIS A 63 1.77 -11.72 14.47
CA HIS A 63 1.04 -11.57 15.73
C HIS A 63 -0.47 -11.42 15.53
N ASP A 64 -0.94 -11.27 14.29
CA ASP A 64 -2.35 -11.13 14.01
C ASP A 64 -3.02 -12.51 13.80
N PRO A 65 -4.01 -12.88 14.61
CA PRO A 65 -4.72 -14.15 14.47
C PRO A 65 -5.51 -14.26 13.16
N MET A 66 -5.84 -13.15 12.49
CA MET A 66 -6.46 -13.21 11.16
C MET A 66 -5.56 -13.92 10.14
N VAL A 67 -4.24 -13.73 10.23
CA VAL A 67 -3.29 -14.44 9.35
C VAL A 67 -3.33 -15.94 9.62
N GLN A 68 -3.48 -16.34 10.89
CA GLN A 68 -3.54 -17.75 11.26
C GLN A 68 -4.81 -18.41 10.73
N VAL A 69 -5.97 -17.73 10.84
CA VAL A 69 -7.23 -18.19 10.24
C VAL A 69 -7.10 -18.35 8.72
N LEU A 70 -6.49 -17.37 8.04
CA LEU A 70 -6.28 -17.41 6.60
C LEU A 70 -5.29 -18.51 6.18
N ALA A 71 -4.32 -18.84 7.04
CA ALA A 71 -3.39 -19.96 6.86
C ALA A 71 -4.03 -21.34 7.19
N GLY A 72 -5.29 -21.37 7.63
CA GLY A 72 -6.06 -22.59 7.86
C GLY A 72 -6.08 -23.10 9.31
N GLU A 73 -5.64 -22.30 10.28
CA GLU A 73 -5.78 -22.63 11.70
C GLU A 73 -7.24 -22.51 12.16
N ASP A 74 -7.66 -23.46 12.99
CA ASP A 74 -9.02 -23.49 13.56
C ASP A 74 -9.12 -22.53 14.76
N ILE A 75 -9.33 -21.25 14.45
CA ILE A 75 -9.47 -20.19 15.44
C ILE A 75 -10.89 -19.64 15.37
N ASP A 76 -11.58 -19.71 16.50
CA ASP A 76 -12.88 -19.08 16.67
C ASP A 76 -12.73 -17.54 16.70
N LEU A 77 -13.30 -16.88 15.70
CA LEU A 77 -13.30 -15.42 15.58
C LEU A 77 -14.45 -14.77 16.38
N ASP A 78 -15.50 -15.51 16.73
CA ASP A 78 -16.62 -15.04 17.55
C ASP A 78 -16.24 -15.07 19.05
N GLU A 79 -15.49 -16.09 19.47
CA GLU A 79 -14.87 -16.20 20.80
C GLU A 79 -13.37 -15.86 20.75
N PHE A 80 -13.06 -14.60 20.41
CA PHE A 80 -11.70 -14.14 20.19
C PHE A 80 -10.81 -14.19 21.45
N ILE A 81 -10.09 -15.30 21.62
CA ILE A 81 -9.00 -15.41 22.59
C ILE A 81 -7.71 -15.02 21.86
N TRP A 82 -7.12 -13.89 22.24
CA TRP A 82 -5.87 -13.32 21.67
C TRP A 82 -4.70 -14.31 21.57
N GLN A 83 -4.77 -15.42 22.30
CA GLN A 83 -3.78 -16.48 22.41
C GLN A 83 -4.43 -17.86 22.23
N ASN A 84 -5.21 -18.08 21.17
CA ASN A 84 -5.69 -19.43 20.86
C ASN A 84 -4.49 -20.35 20.58
N GLY A 85 -3.93 -20.93 21.64
CA GLY A 85 -3.01 -22.07 21.72
C GLY A 85 -1.62 -21.96 21.07
N LEU A 86 -1.42 -21.11 20.05
CA LEU A 86 -0.23 -21.16 19.20
C LEU A 86 0.91 -20.34 19.79
N ASP A 87 2.08 -20.96 19.89
CA ASP A 87 3.30 -20.26 20.29
C ASP A 87 3.73 -19.25 19.21
N ALA A 88 4.64 -18.34 19.55
CA ALA A 88 5.13 -17.33 18.60
C ALA A 88 5.90 -17.92 17.41
N SER A 89 6.60 -19.04 17.62
CA SER A 89 7.32 -19.77 16.57
C SER A 89 6.36 -20.40 15.57
N THR A 90 5.29 -21.07 16.03
CA THR A 90 4.28 -21.69 15.18
C THR A 90 3.57 -20.64 14.33
N ARG A 91 3.16 -19.51 14.93
CA ARG A 91 2.55 -18.42 14.15
C ARG A 91 3.47 -17.87 13.07
N SER A 92 4.76 -17.71 13.41
CA SER A 92 5.77 -17.27 12.45
C SER A 92 6.03 -18.31 11.35
N GLN A 93 5.98 -19.60 11.68
CA GLN A 93 6.11 -20.69 10.70
C GLN A 93 4.92 -20.69 9.75
N ASN A 94 3.70 -20.59 10.26
CA ASN A 94 2.48 -20.55 9.47
C ASN A 94 2.48 -19.37 8.48
N ALA A 95 2.81 -18.17 8.96
CA ALA A 95 2.92 -16.99 8.09
C ALA A 95 4.02 -17.14 7.02
N ALA A 96 5.13 -17.81 7.35
CA ALA A 96 6.21 -18.06 6.40
C ALA A 96 5.88 -19.19 5.41
N SER A 97 5.09 -20.19 5.84
CA SER A 97 4.64 -21.31 5.01
C SER A 97 3.56 -20.91 4.02
N ASP A 98 2.72 -19.95 4.38
CA ASP A 98 1.69 -19.39 3.51
C ASP A 98 1.81 -17.84 3.37
N PRO A 99 2.68 -17.37 2.46
CA PRO A 99 2.79 -15.94 2.18
C PRO A 99 1.54 -15.36 1.48
N PHE A 100 0.67 -16.20 0.92
CA PHE A 100 -0.59 -15.74 0.34
C PHE A 100 -1.57 -15.33 1.44
N ALA A 101 -1.67 -16.10 2.53
CA ALA A 101 -2.47 -15.74 3.71
C ALA A 101 -2.05 -14.36 4.29
N ALA A 102 -0.74 -14.10 4.38
CA ALA A 102 -0.23 -12.79 4.83
C ALA A 102 -0.61 -11.64 3.87
N ALA A 103 -0.53 -11.88 2.56
CA ALA A 103 -0.93 -10.90 1.55
C ALA A 103 -2.45 -10.63 1.55
N GLU A 104 -3.25 -11.66 1.74
CA GLU A 104 -4.71 -11.58 1.85
C GLU A 104 -5.12 -10.81 3.12
N PHE A 105 -4.49 -11.11 4.26
CA PHE A 105 -4.66 -10.34 5.49
C PHE A 105 -4.37 -8.85 5.28
N PHE A 106 -3.22 -8.52 4.68
CA PHE A 106 -2.86 -7.14 4.38
C PHE A 106 -3.92 -6.47 3.50
N HIS A 107 -4.35 -7.16 2.44
CA HIS A 107 -5.37 -6.65 1.52
C HIS A 107 -6.70 -6.37 2.23
N ILE A 108 -7.22 -7.34 2.99
CA ILE A 108 -8.48 -7.24 3.73
C ILE A 108 -8.42 -6.10 4.74
N THR A 109 -7.33 -6.00 5.50
CA THR A 109 -7.16 -4.98 6.54
C THR A 109 -7.11 -3.58 5.96
N ILE A 110 -6.31 -3.36 4.91
CA ILE A 110 -6.23 -2.05 4.25
C ILE A 110 -7.55 -1.71 3.55
N TRP A 111 -8.20 -2.67 2.90
CA TRP A 111 -9.51 -2.45 2.31
C TRP A 111 -10.56 -2.05 3.35
N ALA A 112 -10.61 -2.75 4.48
CA ALA A 112 -11.55 -2.47 5.57
C ALA A 112 -11.29 -1.08 6.15
N LEU A 113 -10.03 -0.71 6.35
CA LEU A 113 -9.64 0.60 6.85
C LEU A 113 -10.02 1.72 5.87
N LEU A 114 -9.70 1.59 4.59
CA LEU A 114 -10.07 2.57 3.57
C LEU A 114 -11.59 2.74 3.47
N LYS A 115 -12.33 1.64 3.50
CA LYS A 115 -13.79 1.63 3.36
C LYS A 115 -14.51 2.15 4.60
N HIS A 116 -14.20 1.62 5.77
CA HIS A 116 -14.97 1.86 6.99
C HIS A 116 -14.43 3.03 7.80
N LEU A 117 -13.10 3.20 7.90
CA LEU A 117 -12.52 4.33 8.62
C LEU A 117 -12.57 5.61 7.79
N PHE A 118 -12.20 5.51 6.51
CA PHE A 118 -12.02 6.66 5.63
C PHE A 118 -13.14 6.90 4.62
N GLY A 119 -14.09 5.97 4.49
CA GLY A 119 -15.23 6.12 3.58
C GLY A 119 -14.87 6.09 2.09
N LEU A 120 -13.75 5.47 1.71
CA LEU A 120 -13.28 5.33 0.33
C LEU A 120 -13.62 3.94 -0.22
N TYR A 121 -14.29 3.90 -1.37
CA TYR A 121 -14.58 2.63 -2.04
C TYR A 121 -14.49 2.77 -3.56
N SER A 122 -13.97 1.73 -4.20
CA SER A 122 -14.02 1.60 -5.66
C SER A 122 -15.46 1.23 -6.04
N GLY A 123 -16.15 2.07 -6.79
CA GLY A 123 -17.53 1.76 -7.20
C GLY A 123 -17.55 0.51 -8.08
N GLY A 124 -18.28 -0.53 -7.68
CA GLY A 124 -18.34 -1.81 -8.38
C GLY A 124 -18.80 -1.69 -9.85
N ASN A 125 -18.35 -2.66 -10.67
CA ASN A 125 -18.64 -3.05 -12.07
C ASN A 125 -19.12 -2.04 -13.15
N ASN A 126 -19.74 -0.91 -12.80
CA ASN A 126 -20.26 0.12 -13.72
C ASN A 126 -19.57 1.48 -13.57
N SER A 127 -18.61 1.62 -12.65
CA SER A 127 -17.74 2.80 -12.63
C SER A 127 -16.79 2.70 -13.81
N HIS A 128 -16.82 3.69 -14.69
CA HIS A 128 -15.77 3.86 -15.68
C HIS A 128 -14.42 3.78 -14.94
N ARG A 129 -13.54 2.89 -15.39
CA ARG A 129 -12.22 2.57 -14.79
C ARG A 129 -11.65 3.78 -14.02
N GLY A 130 -11.65 3.71 -12.69
CA GLY A 130 -10.94 4.67 -11.84
C GLY A 130 -11.77 5.70 -11.07
N ARG A 131 -13.11 5.64 -11.06
CA ARG A 131 -13.90 6.55 -10.19
C ARG A 131 -13.90 6.06 -8.73
N LEU A 132 -13.18 6.77 -7.87
CA LEU A 132 -13.21 6.58 -6.42
C LEU A 132 -14.47 7.25 -5.85
N ASP A 133 -15.40 6.45 -5.35
CA ASP A 133 -16.56 6.96 -4.64
C ASP A 133 -16.19 7.23 -3.17
N ARG A 134 -16.85 8.24 -2.60
CA ARG A 134 -16.55 8.75 -1.26
C ARG A 134 -17.83 8.90 -0.46
N LYS A 135 -17.78 8.47 0.79
CA LYS A 135 -18.79 8.75 1.82
C LYS A 135 -18.09 9.35 3.05
N PRO A 136 -18.83 10.00 3.95
CA PRO A 136 -18.27 10.40 5.23
C PRO A 136 -17.72 9.17 5.98
N GLY A 137 -16.44 9.20 6.32
CA GLY A 137 -15.81 8.25 7.25
C GLY A 137 -15.82 8.81 8.68
N ILE A 138 -15.06 8.18 9.59
CA ILE A 138 -14.98 8.61 10.99
C ILE A 138 -14.36 10.00 11.14
N LEU A 139 -13.46 10.37 10.22
CA LEU A 139 -12.79 11.67 10.17
C LEU A 139 -13.51 12.68 9.26
N GLY A 140 -14.75 12.36 8.85
CA GLY A 140 -15.52 13.15 7.89
C GLY A 140 -15.24 12.76 6.44
N THR A 141 -15.53 13.68 5.51
CA THR A 141 -15.42 13.43 4.07
C THR A 141 -14.03 13.78 3.55
N LEU A 142 -13.30 12.81 3.03
CA LEU A 142 -11.96 13.03 2.47
C LEU A 142 -12.00 13.81 1.15
N LYS A 143 -11.32 14.96 1.12
CA LYS A 143 -11.17 15.78 -0.09
C LYS A 143 -10.16 15.19 -1.08
N ALA A 144 -9.04 14.66 -0.58
CA ALA A 144 -7.99 14.04 -1.38
C ALA A 144 -7.35 12.88 -0.61
N TYR A 145 -6.79 11.91 -1.34
CA TYR A 145 -6.13 10.73 -0.79
C TYR A 145 -4.93 10.40 -1.67
N ILE A 146 -3.80 10.15 -1.03
CA ILE A 146 -2.60 9.56 -1.64
C ILE A 146 -2.18 8.45 -0.69
N GLY A 147 -2.13 7.23 -1.20
CA GLY A 147 -1.66 6.08 -0.45
C GLY A 147 -0.70 5.26 -1.29
N THR A 148 0.32 4.72 -0.62
CA THR A 148 1.34 3.87 -1.22
C THR A 148 1.66 2.75 -0.24
N VAL A 149 2.07 1.60 -0.79
CA VAL A 149 2.60 0.48 -0.04
C VAL A 149 4.10 0.43 -0.37
N GLU A 150 4.94 0.36 0.66
CA GLU A 150 6.39 0.20 0.53
C GLU A 150 6.81 -1.26 0.65
#